data_AF-A1RV84-F1
#
_entry.id   AF-A1RV84-F1
#
_cell.length_a   1.000
_cell.length_b   1.000
_cell.length_c   1.000
_cell.angle_alpha   90.00
_cell.angle_beta   90.00
_cell.angle_gamma   90.00
#
_symmetry.space_group_name_H-M   'P 1'
#
loop_
_entity.id
_entity.type
_entity.pdbx_description
1 polymer ?
#
loop_
_entity_poly.entity_id
_entity_poly.type
_entity_poly.pdbx_seq_one_letter_code
_entity_poly.pdbx_strand_id
1 'polypeptide(L)'
;MSNLLLILLWYSPEKISREIVEKVAFVGAVYSADAVNFIVKSLYEKYNNVDTVIVYGPDLNGAGELIVQALRGVCNDALRIPCEYVKNLGVNVVDLRWKSEGELRKAVYSLYNPKATLVRPRIEIKLETPEKRLPYYGPHILYDNDLDALRSKAIDYILTYGVDVGDVIYNILILQLKTQGVYVARPCDVLREWPCGLDKAAALLATPAFIQKRDIETALPMVRLEIYKRDVYDPHGNFVLADKLYHYGPRGILLRQLELNYLNIRREAQKLLPDHSFYLGKEYAAYRILKDRYLQDRWENEIEDTYGAGGGI
;
A
#
# COMPACT_ATOMS: atom_id res chain seq x y z
N MET A 1 3.09 34.40 -0.60
CA MET A 1 3.10 32.92 -0.55
C MET A 1 1.75 32.49 0.03
N SER A 2 1.09 31.47 -0.54
CA SER A 2 -0.22 31.04 -0.05
C SER A 2 -0.10 30.25 1.25
N ASN A 3 -1.02 30.45 2.19
CA ASN A 3 -1.11 29.71 3.45
C ASN A 3 -1.85 28.36 3.33
N LEU A 4 -2.36 28.03 2.14
CA LEU A 4 -3.18 26.86 1.88
C LEU A 4 -2.41 25.78 1.14
N LEU A 5 -2.63 24.51 1.50
CA LEU A 5 -2.19 23.35 0.73
C LEU A 5 -3.40 22.46 0.44
N LEU A 6 -3.57 22.07 -0.83
CA LEU A 6 -4.70 21.27 -1.29
C LEU A 6 -4.25 19.85 -1.63
N ILE A 7 -4.82 18.89 -0.91
CA ILE A 7 -4.66 17.46 -1.17
C ILE A 7 -5.92 16.98 -1.87
N LEU A 8 -5.73 16.46 -3.08
CA LEU A 8 -6.75 15.79 -3.86
C LEU A 8 -6.57 14.29 -3.59
N LEU A 9 -7.62 13.57 -3.20
CA LEU A 9 -7.55 12.12 -3.05
C LEU A 9 -7.60 11.46 -4.44
N TRP A 10 -8.60 10.62 -4.69
CA TRP A 10 -8.86 10.00 -5.99
C TRP A 10 -9.48 10.97 -7.01
N TYR A 11 -9.15 12.27 -6.92
CA TYR A 11 -9.65 13.31 -7.81
C TYR A 11 -8.51 13.88 -8.67
N SER A 12 -8.75 14.03 -9.97
CA SER A 12 -7.72 14.53 -10.89
C SER A 12 -7.47 16.04 -10.68
N PRO A 13 -6.21 16.49 -10.58
CA PRO A 13 -5.86 17.91 -10.49
C PRO A 13 -6.39 18.77 -11.64
N GLU A 14 -6.47 18.20 -12.84
CA GLU A 14 -6.94 18.89 -14.05
C GLU A 14 -8.41 19.32 -13.96
N LYS A 15 -9.18 18.66 -13.10
CA LYS A 15 -10.61 18.96 -12.88
C LYS A 15 -10.84 20.08 -11.87
N ILE A 16 -9.79 20.59 -11.21
CA ILE A 16 -9.90 21.69 -10.26
C ILE A 16 -9.85 23.02 -10.99
N SER A 17 -10.80 23.90 -10.70
CA SER A 17 -10.83 25.23 -11.31
C SER A 17 -9.54 26.03 -11.03
N ARG A 18 -9.08 26.75 -12.07
CA ARG A 18 -7.85 27.56 -12.02
C ARG A 18 -7.83 28.58 -10.89
N GLU A 19 -8.98 29.17 -10.57
CA GLU A 19 -9.14 30.14 -9.47
C GLU A 19 -8.81 29.55 -8.09
N ILE A 20 -9.04 28.25 -7.89
CA ILE A 20 -8.65 27.52 -6.68
C ILE A 20 -7.14 27.27 -6.69
N VAL A 21 -6.61 26.80 -7.83
CA VAL A 21 -5.19 26.48 -7.98
C VAL A 21 -4.30 27.69 -7.70
N GLU A 22 -4.68 28.88 -8.17
CA GLU A 22 -3.92 30.13 -7.95
C GLU A 22 -3.90 30.60 -6.48
N LYS A 23 -4.78 30.08 -5.63
CA LYS A 23 -4.88 30.44 -4.20
C LYS A 23 -4.16 29.48 -3.27
N VAL A 24 -3.62 28.37 -3.75
CA VAL A 24 -2.98 27.35 -2.92
C VAL A 24 -1.48 27.27 -3.22
N ALA A 25 -0.67 26.98 -2.21
CA ALA A 25 0.78 26.86 -2.37
C ALA A 25 1.16 25.60 -3.16
N PHE A 26 0.32 24.57 -3.06
CA PHE A 26 0.51 23.29 -3.74
C PHE A 26 -0.83 22.56 -3.89
N VAL A 27 -0.97 21.85 -5.02
CA VAL A 27 -2.04 20.90 -5.30
C VAL A 27 -1.40 19.56 -5.60
N GLY A 28 -1.82 18.49 -4.92
CA GLY A 28 -1.32 17.14 -5.20
C GLY A 28 -2.39 16.08 -5.06
N ALA A 29 -2.42 15.14 -6.02
CA ALA A 29 -3.21 13.93 -5.91
C ALA A 29 -2.51 12.90 -5.02
N VAL A 30 -3.24 12.27 -4.10
CA VAL A 30 -2.73 11.24 -3.20
C VAL A 30 -3.69 10.05 -3.17
N TYR A 31 -3.12 8.87 -3.36
CA TYR A 31 -3.86 7.61 -3.41
C TYR A 31 -3.54 6.70 -2.22
N SER A 32 -2.56 7.11 -1.41
CA SER A 32 -1.92 6.31 -0.38
C SER A 32 -1.86 7.08 0.93
N ALA A 33 -2.11 6.40 2.04
CA ALA A 33 -1.98 6.97 3.37
C ALA A 33 -0.52 7.34 3.69
N ASP A 34 0.45 6.66 3.06
CA ASP A 34 1.88 6.99 3.18
C ASP A 34 2.20 8.42 2.73
N ALA A 35 1.36 9.01 1.90
CA ALA A 35 1.52 10.39 1.45
C ALA A 35 1.60 11.38 2.62
N VAL A 36 0.99 11.07 3.78
CA VAL A 36 1.06 11.95 4.95
C VAL A 36 2.49 12.23 5.40
N ASN A 37 3.41 11.27 5.24
CA ASN A 37 4.81 11.43 5.59
C ASN A 37 5.48 12.51 4.73
N PHE A 38 5.18 12.52 3.44
CA PHE A 38 5.68 13.52 2.50
C PHE A 38 4.98 14.87 2.66
N ILE A 39 3.70 14.88 3.02
CA ILE A 39 2.95 16.12 3.31
C ILE A 39 3.57 16.81 4.52
N VAL A 40 3.74 16.09 5.64
CA VAL A 40 4.33 16.66 6.86
C VAL A 40 5.77 17.09 6.63
N LYS A 41 6.59 16.25 5.98
CA LYS A 41 7.96 16.63 5.58
C LYS A 41 7.96 17.91 4.75
N SER A 42 7.11 18.01 3.72
CA SER A 42 7.01 19.20 2.88
C SER A 42 6.56 20.45 3.65
N LEU A 43 5.64 20.30 4.60
CA LEU A 43 5.20 21.39 5.47
C LEU A 43 6.32 21.92 6.35
N TYR A 44 7.23 21.08 6.83
CA TYR A 44 8.40 21.54 7.61
C TYR A 44 9.55 22.05 6.74
N GLU A 45 9.79 21.44 5.58
CA GLU A 45 11.01 21.70 4.80
C GLU A 45 10.85 22.77 3.73
N LYS A 46 9.67 22.90 3.13
CA LYS A 46 9.41 23.73 1.94
C LYS A 46 8.25 24.70 2.11
N TYR A 47 7.15 24.26 2.71
CA TYR A 47 5.90 25.01 2.85
C TYR A 47 5.66 25.40 4.32
N ASN A 48 6.69 25.94 4.97
CA ASN A 48 6.66 26.37 6.37
C ASN A 48 5.85 27.66 6.62
N ASN A 49 5.28 28.24 5.57
CA ASN A 49 4.30 29.33 5.59
C ASN A 49 2.84 28.83 5.49
N VAL A 50 2.63 27.53 5.22
CA VAL A 50 1.28 26.93 5.14
C VAL A 50 0.78 26.60 6.53
N ASP A 51 -0.37 27.18 6.89
CA ASP A 51 -1.07 26.93 8.16
C ASP A 51 -2.36 26.13 7.98
N THR A 52 -2.83 25.91 6.75
CA THR A 52 -4.08 25.22 6.48
C THR A 52 -3.90 24.15 5.40
N VAL A 53 -4.34 22.92 5.69
CA VAL A 53 -4.36 21.82 4.75
C VAL A 53 -5.80 21.40 4.49
N ILE A 54 -6.20 21.41 3.22
CA ILE A 54 -7.52 21.00 2.76
C ILE A 54 -7.38 19.60 2.14
N VAL A 55 -8.13 18.62 2.64
CA VAL A 55 -8.20 17.26 2.09
C VAL A 55 -9.53 17.11 1.37
N TYR A 56 -9.50 16.91 0.05
CA TYR A 56 -10.68 16.96 -0.81
C TYR A 56 -10.72 15.78 -1.79
N GLY A 57 -11.93 15.32 -2.11
CA GLY A 57 -12.18 14.27 -3.09
C GLY A 57 -12.67 12.94 -2.51
N PRO A 58 -12.90 11.92 -3.35
CA PRO A 58 -13.38 10.61 -2.90
C PRO A 58 -12.27 9.83 -2.19
N ASP A 59 -12.61 9.22 -1.05
CA ASP A 59 -11.71 8.42 -0.21
C ASP A 59 -11.99 6.92 -0.39
N LEU A 60 -11.73 6.42 -1.59
CA LEU A 60 -12.16 5.07 -2.00
C LEU A 60 -11.57 3.95 -1.14
N ASN A 61 -10.41 4.19 -0.55
CA ASN A 61 -9.61 3.18 0.14
C ASN A 61 -9.38 3.49 1.63
N GLY A 62 -9.91 4.60 2.15
CA GLY A 62 -9.72 5.02 3.55
C GLY A 62 -8.36 5.64 3.83
N ALA A 63 -7.55 5.94 2.80
CA ALA A 63 -6.28 6.64 2.96
C ALA A 63 -6.50 8.08 3.45
N GLY A 64 -7.54 8.75 2.97
CA GLY A 64 -7.90 10.11 3.36
C GLY A 64 -8.21 10.22 4.85
N GLU A 65 -8.85 9.22 5.45
CA GLU A 65 -9.11 9.16 6.88
C GLU A 65 -7.82 9.20 7.70
N LEU A 66 -6.86 8.34 7.34
CA LEU A 66 -5.57 8.27 8.03
C LEU A 66 -4.77 9.55 7.85
N ILE A 67 -4.81 10.17 6.67
CA ILE A 67 -4.17 11.47 6.43
C ILE A 67 -4.79 12.55 7.33
N VAL A 68 -6.12 12.66 7.38
CA VAL A 68 -6.82 13.66 8.20
C VAL A 68 -6.52 13.47 9.69
N GLN A 69 -6.58 12.23 10.20
CA GLN A 69 -6.25 11.91 11.59
C GLN A 69 -4.82 12.36 11.92
N ALA A 70 -3.85 12.00 11.08
CA ALA A 70 -2.46 12.36 11.27
C ALA A 70 -2.25 13.88 11.22
N LEU A 71 -2.80 14.60 10.23
CA LEU A 71 -2.67 16.05 10.18
C LEU A 71 -3.29 16.76 11.40
N ARG A 72 -4.24 16.11 12.11
CA ARG A 72 -4.82 16.57 13.38
C ARG A 72 -3.99 16.20 14.62
N GLY A 73 -2.81 15.61 14.46
CA GLY A 73 -1.92 15.25 15.55
C GLY A 73 -2.01 13.79 16.03
N VAL A 74 -2.84 12.95 15.40
CA VAL A 74 -2.99 11.54 15.80
C VAL A 74 -1.85 10.71 15.24
N CYS A 75 -1.15 9.98 16.11
CA CYS A 75 -0.09 9.09 15.68
C CYS A 75 -0.66 7.73 15.28
N ASN A 76 -0.94 7.56 13.98
CA ASN A 76 -1.56 6.37 13.41
C ASN A 76 -0.56 5.51 12.61
N ASP A 77 -1.06 4.40 12.06
CA ASP A 77 -0.23 3.39 11.39
C ASP A 77 0.41 3.84 10.08
N ALA A 78 -0.06 4.93 9.48
CA ALA A 78 0.50 5.48 8.24
C ALA A 78 1.78 6.29 8.48
N LEU A 79 2.09 6.64 9.73
CA LEU A 79 3.26 7.47 10.04
C LEU A 79 4.57 6.67 10.03
N ARG A 80 5.54 7.25 9.34
CA ARG A 80 6.97 6.89 9.31
C ARG A 80 7.86 8.06 9.74
N ILE A 81 7.25 9.11 10.26
CA ILE A 81 7.96 10.25 10.84
C ILE A 81 7.79 10.20 12.36
N PRO A 82 8.77 10.68 13.14
CA PRO A 82 8.63 10.77 14.57
C PRO A 82 7.35 11.50 14.96
N CYS A 83 6.56 10.88 15.84
CA CYS A 83 5.23 11.32 16.24
C CYS A 83 5.19 12.76 16.79
N GLU A 84 6.31 13.27 17.32
CA GLU A 84 6.45 14.66 17.76
C GLU A 84 6.20 15.70 16.66
N TYR A 85 6.61 15.43 15.41
CA TYR A 85 6.39 16.34 14.28
C TYR A 85 4.93 16.45 13.91
N VAL A 86 4.17 15.38 14.13
CA VAL A 86 2.74 15.33 13.83
C VAL A 86 1.94 16.01 14.93
N LYS A 87 2.27 15.74 16.20
CA LYS A 87 1.65 16.42 17.35
C LYS A 87 1.89 17.93 17.35
N ASN A 88 3.07 18.36 16.90
CA ASN A 88 3.46 19.77 16.86
C ASN A 88 3.24 20.44 15.48
N LEU A 89 2.50 19.78 14.58
CA LEU A 89 2.32 20.27 13.21
C LEU A 89 1.55 21.61 13.16
N GLY A 90 0.58 21.79 14.06
CA GLY A 90 -0.11 23.07 14.25
C GLY A 90 -0.85 23.61 13.01
N VAL A 91 -1.29 22.72 12.10
CA VAL A 91 -2.05 23.11 10.90
C VAL A 91 -3.56 22.99 11.15
N ASN A 92 -4.32 23.89 10.56
CA ASN A 92 -5.76 23.78 10.44
C ASN A 92 -6.11 22.75 9.36
N VAL A 93 -6.80 21.68 9.74
CA VAL A 93 -7.16 20.58 8.83
C VAL A 93 -8.62 20.70 8.43
N VAL A 94 -8.85 20.93 7.14
CA VAL A 94 -10.18 21.06 6.55
C VAL A 94 -10.52 19.78 5.81
N ASP A 95 -11.36 18.94 6.41
CA ASP A 95 -11.81 17.67 5.86
C ASP A 95 -13.02 17.89 4.95
N LEU A 96 -12.79 17.85 3.63
CA LEU A 96 -13.80 17.95 2.57
C LEU A 96 -13.85 16.67 1.74
N ARG A 97 -13.51 15.52 2.34
CA ARG A 97 -13.72 14.23 1.68
C ARG A 97 -15.20 14.07 1.34
N TRP A 98 -15.47 13.59 0.14
CA TRP A 98 -16.82 13.38 -0.39
C TRP A 98 -17.69 14.64 -0.53
N LYS A 99 -17.10 15.84 -0.42
CA LYS A 99 -17.82 17.10 -0.56
C LYS A 99 -17.85 17.60 -2.00
N SER A 100 -18.74 18.55 -2.25
CA SER A 100 -18.89 19.20 -3.56
C SER A 100 -17.76 20.20 -3.83
N GLU A 101 -17.50 20.50 -5.11
CA GLU A 101 -16.56 21.57 -5.49
C GLU A 101 -17.03 22.94 -4.97
N GLY A 102 -18.33 23.17 -4.82
CA GLY A 102 -18.87 24.39 -4.22
C GLY A 102 -18.43 24.58 -2.76
N GLU A 103 -18.41 23.50 -1.98
CA GLU A 103 -17.88 23.53 -0.60
C GLU A 103 -16.37 23.75 -0.57
N LEU A 104 -15.62 23.13 -1.49
CA LEU A 104 -14.19 23.39 -1.66
C LEU A 104 -13.91 24.86 -1.96
N ARG A 105 -14.62 25.42 -2.93
CA ARG A 105 -14.51 26.83 -3.30
C ARG A 105 -14.79 27.73 -2.10
N LYS A 106 -15.88 27.50 -1.37
CA LYS A 106 -16.20 28.27 -0.17
C LYS A 106 -15.08 28.21 0.87
N ALA A 107 -14.55 27.02 1.15
CA ALA A 107 -13.46 26.85 2.11
C ALA A 107 -12.20 27.60 1.69
N VAL A 108 -11.76 27.43 0.43
CA VAL A 108 -10.56 28.09 -0.11
C VAL A 108 -10.68 29.61 -0.01
N TYR A 109 -11.80 30.20 -0.43
CA TYR A 109 -11.96 31.65 -0.39
C TYR A 109 -12.04 32.19 1.04
N SER A 110 -12.65 31.45 1.97
CA SER A 110 -12.76 31.87 3.37
C SER A 110 -11.45 31.78 4.15
N LEU A 111 -10.57 30.85 3.79
CA LEU A 111 -9.33 30.55 4.52
C LEU A 111 -8.08 31.10 3.83
N TYR A 112 -8.20 31.57 2.59
CA TYR A 112 -7.09 32.17 1.86
C TYR A 112 -6.65 33.46 2.54
N ASN A 113 -5.48 33.40 3.15
CA ASN A 113 -4.84 34.51 3.84
C ASN A 113 -3.33 34.45 3.55
N PRO A 114 -2.87 35.00 2.42
CA PRO A 114 -1.46 34.94 2.05
C PRO A 114 -0.63 35.73 3.06
N LYS A 115 0.07 35.01 3.94
CA LYS A 115 0.96 35.60 4.96
C LYS A 115 2.40 35.69 4.44
N ALA A 116 3.09 36.76 4.82
CA ALA A 116 4.53 36.91 4.59
C ALA A 116 5.37 36.18 5.65
N THR A 117 4.80 35.94 6.83
CA THR A 117 5.48 35.31 7.97
C THR A 117 5.41 33.80 7.91
N LEU A 118 6.53 33.17 8.26
CA LEU A 118 6.64 31.73 8.44
C LEU A 118 5.84 31.31 9.68
N VAL A 119 5.12 30.21 9.60
CA VAL A 119 4.31 29.68 10.71
C VAL A 119 5.03 28.57 11.47
N ARG A 120 6.07 27.97 10.89
CA ARG A 120 6.92 26.96 11.53
C ARG A 120 8.41 27.13 11.16
N PRO A 121 9.33 26.69 12.04
CA PRO A 121 10.75 26.61 11.70
C PRO A 121 10.98 25.57 10.60
N ARG A 122 12.01 25.80 9.78
CA ARG A 122 12.44 24.81 8.80
C ARG A 122 13.20 23.69 9.52
N ILE A 123 12.73 22.46 9.40
CA ILE A 123 13.35 21.27 9.99
C ILE A 123 13.41 20.20 8.92
N GLU A 124 14.58 19.57 8.75
CA GLU A 124 14.70 18.39 7.90
C GLU A 124 14.22 17.15 8.66
N ILE A 125 13.20 16.49 8.14
CA ILE A 125 12.60 15.30 8.72
C ILE A 125 13.10 14.08 7.97
N LYS A 126 13.78 13.19 8.69
CA LYS A 126 14.15 11.87 8.17
C LYS A 126 12.93 10.95 8.25
N LEU A 127 12.55 10.39 7.10
CA LEU A 127 11.54 9.35 7.07
C LEU A 127 12.18 8.03 7.51
N GLU A 128 11.55 7.34 8.44
CA GLU A 128 11.89 5.96 8.75
C GLU A 128 11.53 5.08 7.56
N THR A 129 12.41 4.13 7.24
CA THR A 129 12.03 3.02 6.38
C THR A 129 10.90 2.29 7.12
N PRO A 130 9.80 1.92 6.45
CA PRO A 130 8.79 1.11 7.11
C PRO A 130 9.45 -0.20 7.60
N GLU A 131 9.67 -0.31 8.92
CA GLU A 131 10.10 -1.56 9.57
C GLU A 131 8.94 -2.52 9.77
N LYS A 132 7.74 -2.11 9.38
CA LYS A 132 6.56 -2.90 9.66
C LYS A 132 6.38 -3.94 8.55
N ARG A 133 6.76 -5.17 8.85
CA ARG A 133 5.90 -6.33 8.54
C ARG A 133 4.53 -6.04 9.15
N LEU A 134 3.75 -5.19 8.50
CA LEU A 134 2.48 -4.74 9.04
C LEU A 134 1.58 -5.98 9.08
N PRO A 135 1.10 -6.38 10.27
CA PRO A 135 0.09 -7.39 10.33
C PRO A 135 -1.06 -6.98 9.43
N TYR A 136 -1.37 -7.80 8.44
CA TYR A 136 -2.53 -7.56 7.61
C TYR A 136 -3.70 -8.36 8.16
N TYR A 137 -4.75 -7.63 8.55
CA TYR A 137 -5.95 -8.17 9.15
C TYR A 137 -7.04 -8.53 8.13
N GLY A 138 -6.80 -8.36 6.84
CA GLY A 138 -7.74 -8.78 5.81
C GLY A 138 -7.50 -10.24 5.40
N PRO A 139 -8.46 -10.86 4.70
CA PRO A 139 -8.25 -12.17 4.11
C PRO A 139 -7.22 -12.12 2.99
N HIS A 140 -6.24 -13.02 3.04
CA HIS A 140 -5.28 -13.24 1.96
C HIS A 140 -5.52 -14.58 1.30
N ILE A 141 -5.65 -14.57 -0.02
CA ILE A 141 -5.77 -15.82 -0.78
C ILE A 141 -4.37 -16.32 -1.10
N LEU A 142 -4.04 -17.50 -0.57
CA LEU A 142 -2.87 -18.26 -0.99
C LEU A 142 -3.38 -19.42 -1.83
N TYR A 143 -2.83 -19.56 -3.04
CA TYR A 143 -3.13 -20.69 -3.89
C TYR A 143 -1.88 -21.54 -4.12
N ASP A 144 -2.05 -22.85 -4.03
CA ASP A 144 -1.18 -23.83 -4.68
C ASP A 144 -1.97 -25.12 -4.88
N ASN A 145 -1.76 -25.83 -5.99
CA ASN A 145 -2.42 -27.11 -6.23
C ASN A 145 -1.76 -28.28 -5.48
N ASP A 146 -0.70 -28.02 -4.73
CA ASP A 146 -0.03 -28.96 -3.83
C ASP A 146 -0.17 -28.52 -2.37
N LEU A 147 -0.55 -29.47 -1.50
CA LEU A 147 -0.82 -29.19 -0.09
C LEU A 147 0.43 -28.76 0.67
N ASP A 148 1.58 -29.40 0.42
CA ASP A 148 2.82 -29.07 1.13
C ASP A 148 3.40 -27.73 0.64
N ALA A 149 3.18 -27.44 -0.64
CA ALA A 149 3.45 -26.15 -1.23
C ALA A 149 2.65 -25.05 -0.52
N LEU A 150 1.33 -25.21 -0.50
CA LEU A 150 0.41 -24.26 0.12
C LEU A 150 0.67 -24.06 1.61
N ARG A 151 1.04 -25.13 2.32
CA ARG A 151 1.47 -25.07 3.72
C ARG A 151 2.70 -24.19 3.90
N SER A 152 3.73 -24.42 3.09
CA SER A 152 4.95 -23.62 3.16
C SER A 152 4.67 -22.14 2.85
N LYS A 153 3.77 -21.85 1.89
CA LYS A 153 3.35 -20.47 1.62
C LYS A 153 2.63 -19.87 2.82
N ALA A 154 1.72 -20.61 3.44
CA ALA A 154 0.99 -20.17 4.63
C ALA A 154 1.93 -19.87 5.81
N ILE A 155 2.92 -20.74 6.06
CA ILE A 155 3.92 -20.53 7.11
C ILE A 155 4.74 -19.27 6.83
N ASP A 156 5.30 -19.15 5.62
CA ASP A 156 6.07 -17.97 5.21
C ASP A 156 5.23 -16.69 5.34
N TYR A 157 3.95 -16.76 4.93
CA TYR A 157 3.03 -15.64 5.03
C TYR A 157 2.74 -15.24 6.47
N ILE A 158 2.46 -16.19 7.37
CA ILE A 158 2.19 -15.91 8.79
C ILE A 158 3.44 -15.36 9.48
N LEU A 159 4.62 -15.93 9.23
CA LEU A 159 5.88 -15.42 9.79
C LEU A 159 6.26 -14.05 9.21
N THR A 160 5.75 -13.72 8.01
CA THR A 160 6.03 -12.45 7.33
C THR A 160 5.00 -11.35 7.64
N TYR A 161 3.73 -11.69 7.80
CA TYR A 161 2.60 -10.75 7.82
C TYR A 161 1.58 -11.03 8.92
N GLY A 162 1.85 -12.01 9.80
CA GLY A 162 0.96 -12.35 10.89
C GLY A 162 0.97 -11.31 12.02
N VAL A 163 -0.16 -11.21 12.70
CA VAL A 163 -0.38 -10.46 13.92
C VAL A 163 0.17 -11.26 15.10
N ASP A 164 1.08 -10.67 15.86
CA ASP A 164 1.52 -11.20 17.13
C ASP A 164 0.45 -10.93 18.20
N VAL A 165 -0.18 -11.99 18.73
CA VAL A 165 -1.17 -11.91 19.81
C VAL A 165 -1.01 -13.08 20.78
N GLY A 166 -0.80 -12.77 22.06
CA GLY A 166 -0.66 -13.79 23.11
C GLY A 166 0.49 -14.74 22.81
N ASP A 167 0.17 -16.04 22.71
CA ASP A 167 1.15 -17.11 22.43
C ASP A 167 1.22 -17.51 20.95
N VAL A 168 0.57 -16.77 20.05
CA VAL A 168 0.52 -17.10 18.61
C VAL A 168 0.92 -15.92 17.72
N ILE A 169 1.33 -16.26 16.50
CA ILE A 169 1.34 -15.34 15.37
C ILE A 169 0.23 -15.82 14.42
N TYR A 170 -0.74 -14.97 14.09
CA TYR A 170 -1.89 -15.36 13.30
C TYR A 170 -2.17 -14.44 12.11
N ASN A 171 -2.84 -14.94 11.08
CA ASN A 171 -3.36 -14.14 9.97
C ASN A 171 -4.74 -14.68 9.57
N ILE A 172 -5.46 -13.97 8.70
CA ILE A 172 -6.68 -14.46 8.06
C ILE A 172 -6.31 -14.90 6.65
N LEU A 173 -6.26 -16.21 6.42
CA LEU A 173 -5.87 -16.78 5.13
C LEU A 173 -7.06 -17.48 4.47
N ILE A 174 -7.17 -17.38 3.16
CA ILE A 174 -7.96 -18.24 2.29
C ILE A 174 -6.96 -19.15 1.58
N LEU A 175 -6.84 -20.39 2.03
CA LEU A 175 -5.93 -21.38 1.49
C LEU A 175 -6.64 -22.17 0.40
N GLN A 176 -6.33 -21.91 -0.86
CA GLN A 176 -6.99 -22.50 -2.00
C GLN A 176 -6.12 -23.59 -2.65
N LEU A 177 -6.65 -24.81 -2.68
CA LEU A 177 -6.01 -25.98 -3.28
C LEU A 177 -6.54 -26.24 -4.71
N LYS A 178 -7.80 -25.90 -4.97
CA LYS A 178 -8.49 -26.16 -6.25
C LYS A 178 -9.28 -24.93 -6.67
N THR A 179 -9.47 -24.77 -7.98
CA THR A 179 -10.27 -23.68 -8.56
C THR A 179 -11.78 -23.88 -8.40
N GLN A 180 -12.22 -25.11 -8.10
CA GLN A 180 -13.63 -25.46 -7.92
C GLN A 180 -13.80 -26.49 -6.79
N GLY A 181 -14.91 -26.39 -6.06
CA GLY A 181 -15.35 -27.35 -5.06
C GLY A 181 -15.87 -26.69 -3.77
N VAL A 182 -15.95 -27.47 -2.70
CA VAL A 182 -16.51 -27.03 -1.42
C VAL A 182 -15.52 -26.14 -0.67
N TYR A 183 -16.03 -25.10 -0.03
CA TYR A 183 -15.28 -24.22 0.86
C TYR A 183 -15.52 -24.65 2.31
N VAL A 184 -14.46 -24.64 3.12
CA VAL A 184 -14.54 -24.86 4.57
C VAL A 184 -14.01 -23.63 5.29
N ALA A 185 -14.58 -23.30 6.45
CA ALA A 185 -14.15 -22.18 7.27
C ALA A 185 -13.92 -22.64 8.70
N ARG A 186 -12.70 -22.48 9.20
CA ARG A 186 -12.31 -22.85 10.57
C ARG A 186 -10.93 -22.31 10.93
N PRO A 187 -10.59 -22.17 12.22
CA PRO A 187 -9.21 -21.97 12.63
C PRO A 187 -8.29 -23.08 12.12
N CYS A 188 -7.03 -22.74 11.86
CA CYS A 188 -6.02 -23.67 11.39
C CYS A 188 -4.65 -23.39 12.03
N ASP A 189 -4.18 -24.31 12.88
CA ASP A 189 -2.77 -24.37 13.24
C ASP A 189 -1.99 -24.96 12.06
N VAL A 190 -1.31 -24.11 11.28
CA VAL A 190 -0.66 -24.54 10.02
C VAL A 190 0.53 -25.48 10.26
N LEU A 191 0.97 -25.64 11.52
CA LEU A 191 2.02 -26.56 11.91
C LEU A 191 1.47 -27.86 12.50
N ARG A 192 0.49 -27.78 13.41
CA ARG A 192 0.04 -28.95 14.17
C ARG A 192 -1.21 -29.62 13.61
N GLU A 193 -2.08 -28.86 12.95
CA GLU A 193 -3.40 -29.34 12.49
C GLU A 193 -3.51 -29.43 10.96
N TRP A 194 -2.43 -29.12 10.23
CA TRP A 194 -2.41 -29.21 8.78
C TRP A 194 -2.85 -30.60 8.27
N PRO A 195 -3.74 -30.71 7.26
CA PRO A 195 -4.22 -29.67 6.35
C PRO A 195 -5.50 -28.96 6.80
N CYS A 196 -5.91 -29.08 8.07
CA CYS A 196 -7.07 -28.38 8.62
C CYS A 196 -8.38 -28.63 7.84
N GLY A 197 -8.53 -29.81 7.25
CA GLY A 197 -9.69 -30.19 6.43
C GLY A 197 -9.60 -29.76 4.95
N LEU A 198 -8.53 -29.08 4.53
CA LEU A 198 -8.32 -28.68 3.13
C LEU A 198 -8.09 -29.88 2.19
N ASP A 199 -7.69 -31.05 2.71
CA ASP A 199 -7.61 -32.31 1.97
C ASP A 199 -8.95 -32.76 1.38
N LYS A 200 -10.07 -32.27 1.94
CA LYS A 200 -11.44 -32.59 1.52
C LYS A 200 -12.18 -31.40 0.92
N ALA A 201 -11.50 -30.28 0.69
CA ALA A 201 -12.09 -29.02 0.23
C ALA A 201 -11.30 -28.44 -0.95
N ALA A 202 -11.91 -27.48 -1.65
CA ALA A 202 -11.23 -26.69 -2.68
C ALA A 202 -10.50 -25.50 -2.08
N ALA A 203 -11.04 -24.93 -1.01
CA ALA A 203 -10.41 -23.86 -0.26
C ALA A 203 -10.82 -23.88 1.22
N LEU A 204 -9.92 -23.37 2.06
CA LEU A 204 -10.09 -23.19 3.49
C LEU A 204 -9.98 -21.71 3.84
N LEU A 205 -11.07 -21.11 4.33
CA LEU A 205 -11.03 -19.82 5.03
C LEU A 205 -10.55 -20.07 6.46
N ALA A 206 -9.25 -19.89 6.66
CA ALA A 206 -8.57 -20.01 7.94
C ALA A 206 -8.65 -18.69 8.73
N THR A 207 -9.69 -18.59 9.56
CA THR A 207 -9.96 -17.44 10.46
C THR A 207 -9.91 -17.89 11.93
N PRO A 208 -8.74 -17.88 12.59
CA PRO A 208 -7.42 -17.54 12.05
C PRO A 208 -6.62 -18.74 11.52
N ALA A 209 -5.69 -18.49 10.60
CA ALA A 209 -4.52 -19.33 10.38
C ALA A 209 -3.41 -18.89 11.34
N PHE A 210 -2.77 -19.80 12.06
CA PHE A 210 -1.81 -19.40 13.09
C PHE A 210 -0.65 -20.38 13.28
N ILE A 211 0.42 -19.85 13.88
CA ILE A 211 1.60 -20.56 14.36
C ILE A 211 1.75 -20.23 15.85
N GLN A 212 1.94 -21.26 16.68
CA GLN A 212 2.30 -21.07 18.08
C GLN A 212 3.73 -20.52 18.18
N LYS A 213 3.96 -19.52 19.03
CA LYS A 213 5.29 -18.89 19.19
C LYS A 213 6.37 -19.89 19.60
N ARG A 214 6.02 -20.87 20.45
CA ARG A 214 6.90 -21.98 20.85
C ARG A 214 7.37 -22.84 19.67
N ASP A 215 6.67 -22.80 18.54
CA ASP A 215 6.96 -23.60 17.35
C ASP A 215 7.64 -22.79 16.22
N ILE A 216 7.99 -21.51 16.44
CA ILE A 216 8.61 -20.65 15.40
C ILE A 216 9.92 -21.26 14.89
N GLU A 217 10.78 -21.74 15.79
CA GLU A 217 12.04 -22.40 15.40
C GLU A 217 11.81 -23.67 14.58
N THR A 218 10.67 -24.33 14.77
CA THR A 218 10.26 -25.47 13.96
C THR A 218 9.67 -25.04 12.61
N ALA A 219 9.03 -23.87 12.56
CA ALA A 219 8.37 -23.32 11.38
C ALA A 219 9.36 -22.78 10.33
N LEU A 220 10.41 -22.09 10.78
CA LEU A 220 11.41 -21.45 9.91
C LEU A 220 12.00 -22.38 8.83
N PRO A 221 12.50 -23.59 9.15
CA PRO A 221 13.06 -24.50 8.15
C PRO A 221 12.02 -25.10 7.19
N MET A 222 10.72 -24.96 7.48
CA MET A 222 9.65 -25.44 6.59
C MET A 222 9.36 -24.49 5.43
N VAL A 223 9.88 -23.25 5.48
CA VAL A 223 9.75 -22.27 4.40
C VAL A 223 10.70 -22.63 3.27
N ARG A 224 10.14 -23.20 2.20
CA ARG A 224 10.85 -23.64 0.99
C ARG A 224 10.60 -22.67 -0.16
N LEU A 225 11.55 -21.76 -0.39
CA LEU A 225 11.43 -20.70 -1.41
C LEU A 225 11.32 -21.23 -2.85
N GLU A 226 11.73 -22.46 -3.10
CA GLU A 226 11.64 -23.15 -4.38
C GLU A 226 10.21 -23.50 -4.80
N ILE A 227 9.29 -23.63 -3.84
CA ILE A 227 7.88 -23.97 -4.08
C ILE A 227 7.21 -22.91 -4.92
N TYR A 228 7.58 -21.66 -4.72
CA TYR A 228 6.96 -20.57 -5.42
C TYR A 228 7.43 -20.42 -6.88
N LYS A 229 8.21 -21.36 -7.41
CA LYS A 229 8.54 -21.47 -8.83
C LYS A 229 7.47 -22.23 -9.63
N ARG A 230 6.36 -22.63 -8.99
CA ARG A 230 5.24 -23.38 -9.58
C ARG A 230 4.29 -22.42 -10.33
N ASP A 231 3.84 -22.79 -11.53
CA ASP A 231 2.98 -21.99 -12.42
C ASP A 231 1.48 -22.10 -12.07
N VAL A 232 0.82 -20.97 -11.80
CA VAL A 232 -0.64 -20.79 -11.51
C VAL A 232 -1.07 -19.37 -12.05
N TYR A 233 -2.33 -18.87 -11.98
CA TYR A 233 -2.88 -17.55 -12.47
C TYR A 233 -3.80 -16.79 -11.41
N ASP A 234 -3.78 -15.43 -11.26
CA ASP A 234 -4.80 -14.46 -10.62
C ASP A 234 -4.33 -12.94 -10.38
N PRO A 235 -5.15 -11.84 -10.55
CA PRO A 235 -4.79 -10.38 -10.77
C PRO A 235 -5.28 -9.31 -9.75
N HIS A 236 -4.46 -8.38 -9.19
CA HIS A 236 -4.74 -7.62 -7.92
C HIS A 236 -3.51 -6.83 -7.38
N GLY A 237 -2.92 -5.95 -8.19
CA GLY A 237 -1.80 -5.08 -7.84
C GLY A 237 -1.89 -4.33 -6.49
N ASN A 238 -0.90 -4.59 -5.63
CA ASN A 238 -0.55 -3.79 -4.44
C ASN A 238 0.88 -3.23 -4.52
N PHE A 239 1.47 -3.24 -5.72
CA PHE A 239 2.89 -2.92 -5.93
C PHE A 239 3.05 -1.69 -6.79
N VAL A 240 3.91 -0.79 -6.36
CA VAL A 240 4.43 0.31 -7.19
C VAL A 240 5.90 0.05 -7.44
N LEU A 241 6.31 0.04 -8.71
CA LEU A 241 7.69 -0.06 -9.14
C LEU A 241 8.19 1.34 -9.51
N ALA A 242 9.20 1.83 -8.80
CA ALA A 242 9.85 3.11 -9.10
C ALA A 242 11.38 3.00 -8.92
N ASP A 243 11.96 3.66 -7.92
CA ASP A 243 13.34 3.42 -7.49
C ASP A 243 13.48 2.16 -6.61
N LYS A 244 12.38 1.76 -5.99
CA LYS A 244 12.20 0.55 -5.17
C LYS A 244 10.89 -0.14 -5.54
N LEU A 245 10.72 -1.37 -5.06
CA LEU A 245 9.42 -2.05 -5.03
C LEU A 245 8.71 -1.63 -3.75
N TYR A 246 7.59 -0.93 -3.90
CA TYR A 246 6.74 -0.49 -2.79
C TYR A 246 5.51 -1.37 -2.70
N HIS A 247 5.21 -1.89 -1.51
CA HIS A 247 4.02 -2.70 -1.25
C HIS A 247 3.07 -1.93 -0.33
N TYR A 248 1.84 -1.67 -0.77
CA TYR A 248 0.82 -0.97 0.00
C TYR A 248 -0.31 -1.92 0.43
N GLY A 249 -0.87 -1.70 1.61
CA GLY A 249 -2.11 -2.35 2.02
C GLY A 249 -3.33 -1.69 1.34
N PRO A 250 -4.53 -2.28 1.47
CA PRO A 250 -5.77 -1.76 0.92
C PRO A 250 -6.10 -0.36 1.41
N ARG A 251 -5.64 0.03 2.61
CA ARG A 251 -5.79 1.41 3.12
C ARG A 251 -4.74 2.39 2.60
N GLY A 252 -3.93 1.97 1.63
CA GLY A 252 -2.80 2.74 1.13
C GLY A 252 -1.67 2.90 2.15
N ILE A 253 -1.59 2.05 3.17
CA ILE A 253 -0.48 2.11 4.13
C ILE A 253 0.73 1.45 3.50
N LEU A 254 1.88 2.12 3.48
CA LEU A 254 3.11 1.52 2.96
C LEU A 254 3.59 0.43 3.93
N LEU A 255 3.52 -0.82 3.48
CA LEU A 255 3.92 -1.99 4.26
C LEU A 255 5.42 -2.25 4.09
N ARG A 256 5.94 -2.18 2.86
CA ARG A 256 7.35 -2.51 2.59
C ARG A 256 7.97 -1.70 1.46
N GLN A 257 9.28 -1.53 1.58
CA GLN A 257 10.16 -1.04 0.53
C GLN A 257 11.26 -2.08 0.30
N LEU A 258 11.42 -2.54 -0.93
CA LEU A 258 12.45 -3.50 -1.30
C LEU A 258 13.28 -2.95 -2.44
N GLU A 259 14.57 -3.24 -2.46
CA GLU A 259 15.41 -2.91 -3.60
C GLU A 259 14.87 -3.60 -4.87
N LEU A 260 14.86 -2.87 -5.99
CA LEU A 260 14.50 -3.40 -7.30
C LEU A 260 15.61 -4.27 -7.87
N ASN A 261 15.70 -5.48 -7.35
CA ASN A 261 16.54 -6.54 -7.89
C ASN A 261 15.70 -7.80 -8.15
N TYR A 262 16.20 -8.64 -9.06
CA TYR A 262 15.49 -9.84 -9.47
C TYR A 262 15.14 -10.77 -8.29
N LEU A 263 16.01 -10.85 -7.28
CA LEU A 263 15.78 -11.71 -6.12
C LEU A 263 14.59 -11.23 -5.28
N ASN A 264 14.49 -9.93 -5.02
CA ASN A 264 13.40 -9.32 -4.25
C ASN A 264 12.08 -9.36 -5.04
N ILE A 265 12.11 -9.00 -6.32
CA ILE A 265 10.93 -9.07 -7.21
C ILE A 265 10.41 -10.51 -7.25
N ARG A 266 11.29 -11.49 -7.47
CA ARG A 266 10.93 -12.89 -7.45
C ARG A 266 10.31 -13.27 -6.11
N ARG A 267 10.98 -13.00 -4.98
CA ARG A 267 10.48 -13.34 -3.64
C ARG A 267 9.12 -12.72 -3.33
N GLU A 268 8.83 -11.52 -3.83
CA GLU A 268 7.51 -10.93 -3.64
C GLU A 268 6.48 -11.51 -4.60
N ALA A 269 6.79 -11.62 -5.90
CA ALA A 269 5.93 -12.27 -6.89
C ALA A 269 5.52 -13.67 -6.44
N GLN A 270 6.42 -14.40 -5.82
CA GLN A 270 6.19 -15.72 -5.24
C GLN A 270 5.02 -15.76 -4.23
N LYS A 271 4.81 -14.70 -3.45
CA LYS A 271 3.76 -14.62 -2.42
C LYS A 271 2.40 -14.19 -2.96
N LEU A 272 2.35 -13.83 -4.24
CA LEU A 272 1.16 -13.28 -4.84
C LEU A 272 0.37 -14.32 -5.59
N LEU A 273 -0.88 -13.96 -5.82
CA LEU A 273 -1.68 -14.57 -6.84
C LEU A 273 -1.02 -14.33 -8.21
N PRO A 274 -1.02 -15.32 -9.10
CA PRO A 274 0.01 -15.32 -10.13
C PRO A 274 -0.08 -14.28 -11.24
N ASP A 275 -1.21 -13.66 -11.54
CA ASP A 275 -1.23 -12.50 -12.47
C ASP A 275 -0.69 -11.27 -11.80
N HIS A 276 -0.72 -11.17 -10.47
CA HIS A 276 0.04 -10.13 -9.79
C HIS A 276 1.53 -10.45 -9.88
N SER A 277 1.90 -11.73 -9.85
CA SER A 277 3.28 -12.18 -10.06
C SER A 277 3.73 -11.91 -11.50
N PHE A 278 2.88 -12.17 -12.49
CA PHE A 278 3.12 -11.86 -13.90
C PHE A 278 3.07 -10.36 -14.15
N TYR A 279 2.12 -9.63 -13.60
CA TYR A 279 2.06 -8.17 -13.62
C TYR A 279 3.34 -7.58 -13.05
N LEU A 280 3.69 -7.96 -11.81
CA LEU A 280 4.94 -7.53 -11.17
C LEU A 280 6.16 -7.91 -12.01
N GLY A 281 6.16 -9.08 -12.66
CA GLY A 281 7.20 -9.51 -13.59
C GLY A 281 7.24 -8.70 -14.89
N LYS A 282 6.08 -8.39 -15.48
CA LYS A 282 5.88 -7.64 -16.73
C LYS A 282 6.27 -6.18 -16.54
N GLU A 283 5.79 -5.57 -15.46
CA GLU A 283 6.18 -4.23 -15.02
C GLU A 283 7.67 -4.17 -14.70
N TYR A 284 8.24 -5.18 -14.03
CA TYR A 284 9.69 -5.18 -13.77
C TYR A 284 10.52 -5.36 -15.05
N ALA A 285 10.06 -6.18 -15.99
CA ALA A 285 10.70 -6.33 -17.29
C ALA A 285 10.63 -5.01 -18.08
N ALA A 286 9.47 -4.37 -18.14
CA ALA A 286 9.27 -3.07 -18.76
C ALA A 286 10.16 -1.99 -18.11
N TYR A 287 10.22 -1.92 -16.78
CA TYR A 287 11.12 -1.05 -16.03
C TYR A 287 12.58 -1.24 -16.43
N ARG A 288 13.02 -2.50 -16.54
CA ARG A 288 14.40 -2.86 -16.93
C ARG A 288 14.73 -2.48 -18.38
N ILE A 289 13.77 -2.61 -19.29
CA ILE A 289 13.94 -2.37 -20.73
C ILE A 289 13.84 -0.87 -21.05
N LEU A 290 12.80 -0.20 -20.53
CA LEU A 290 12.44 1.17 -20.89
C LEU A 290 13.14 2.23 -20.04
N LYS A 291 13.62 1.87 -18.84
CA LYS A 291 14.36 2.74 -17.92
C LYS A 291 13.65 4.08 -17.71
N ASP A 292 14.22 5.18 -18.20
CA ASP A 292 13.71 6.54 -18.01
C ASP A 292 12.37 6.79 -18.73
N ARG A 293 11.99 5.91 -19.66
CA ARG A 293 10.69 5.95 -20.35
C ARG A 293 9.63 5.10 -19.68
N TYR A 294 9.99 4.31 -18.67
CA TYR A 294 9.03 3.45 -18.02
C TYR A 294 8.00 4.26 -17.24
N LEU A 295 6.73 4.05 -17.59
CA LEU A 295 5.57 4.48 -16.83
C LEU A 295 4.73 3.26 -16.53
N GLN A 296 4.63 2.90 -15.24
CA GLN A 296 3.82 1.78 -14.78
C GLN A 296 2.39 1.90 -15.33
N ASP A 297 1.83 0.77 -15.77
CA ASP A 297 0.50 0.66 -16.40
C ASP A 297 0.32 1.41 -17.74
N ARG A 298 1.34 2.10 -18.25
CA ARG A 298 1.24 2.94 -19.47
C ARG A 298 2.28 2.64 -20.54
N TRP A 299 3.28 1.85 -20.21
CA TRP A 299 4.40 1.53 -21.10
C TRP A 299 4.02 0.72 -22.33
N GLU A 300 2.89 0.00 -22.31
CA GLU A 300 2.43 -0.81 -23.44
C GLU A 300 2.10 0.06 -24.67
N ASN A 301 1.49 1.22 -24.45
CA ASN A 301 1.17 2.17 -25.52
C ASN A 301 2.44 2.79 -26.13
N GLU A 302 3.51 2.96 -25.35
CA GLU A 302 4.78 3.48 -25.86
C GLU A 302 5.55 2.48 -26.72
N ILE A 303 5.36 1.17 -26.47
CA ILE A 303 5.96 0.12 -27.31
C ILE A 303 5.25 0.04 -28.66
N GLU A 304 3.92 0.19 -28.71
CA GLU A 304 3.15 0.23 -29.97
C GLU A 304 3.55 1.43 -30.86
N ASP A 305 3.81 2.59 -30.26
CA ASP A 305 4.28 3.77 -31.00
C ASP A 305 5.75 3.63 -31.47
N THR A 306 6.56 2.81 -30.78
CA THR A 306 7.97 2.59 -31.14
C THR A 306 8.15 1.46 -32.16
N TYR A 307 7.28 0.45 -32.13
CA TYR A 307 7.27 -0.72 -33.01
C TYR A 307 5.88 -0.86 -33.61
N GLY A 308 5.59 -0.05 -34.64
CA GLY A 308 4.26 0.07 -35.23
C GLY A 308 3.54 -1.27 -35.48
N ALA A 309 2.22 -1.23 -35.27
CA ALA A 309 1.24 -2.27 -35.57
C ALA A 309 1.71 -3.31 -36.60
N GLY A 310 2.18 -4.45 -36.10
CA GLY A 310 2.76 -5.50 -36.93
C GLY A 310 2.60 -6.87 -36.29
N GLY A 311 1.45 -7.50 -36.55
CA GLY A 311 1.32 -8.96 -36.51
C GLY A 311 0.42 -9.48 -35.40
N GLY A 312 -0.87 -9.63 -35.71
CA GLY A 312 -1.68 -10.64 -35.04
C GLY A 312 -1.23 -12.04 -35.45
N ILE A 313 -1.20 -12.94 -34.47
CA ILE A 313 -1.63 -14.35 -34.58
C ILE A 313 -2.33 -14.69 -33.26
#